data_AF-A0A3M1D8E9-F1
#
_entry.id   AF-A0A3M1D8E9-F1
#
_cell.length_a   1.000
_cell.length_b   1.000
_cell.length_c   1.000
_cell.angle_alpha   90.00
_cell.angle_beta   90.00
_cell.angle_gamma   90.00
#
_symmetry.space_group_name_H-M   'P 1'
#
loop_
_entity.id
_entity.type
_entity.pdbx_description
1 polymer ?
#
loop_
_entity_poly.entity_id
_entity_poly.type
_entity_poly.pdbx_seq_one_letter_code
_entity_poly.pdbx_strand_id
1 'polypeptide(L)'
;MSPLRTAIIRTVLSSAALLSTGVLTTRTAKAGPELDGATVYQDNCGRCHMPRTPGDLSSAGWRAVAFHMRVTANLTKAEFDALEAFLAPPPATAEPGATSRPVESNPVLAGNCLRCHDSQRIQDAVDGGRTMADWTTTLDRMRTYGARITPEQADELARWLATDAQRSN
;
A
#
# COMPACT_ATOMS: atom_id res chain seq x y z
N MET A 1 -23.25 54.48 79.62
CA MET A 1 -21.82 54.57 79.21
C MET A 1 -21.40 53.18 78.70
N SER A 2 -21.32 53.04 77.36
CA SER A 2 -20.61 52.08 76.48
C SER A 2 -20.50 50.56 76.78
N PRO A 3 -20.27 49.67 75.78
CA PRO A 3 -20.69 49.69 74.37
C PRO A 3 -21.12 48.32 73.77
N LEU A 4 -21.53 48.40 72.49
CA LEU A 4 -21.93 47.37 71.52
C LEU A 4 -21.10 46.07 71.47
N ARG A 5 -21.75 44.98 71.01
CA ARG A 5 -21.10 43.94 70.19
C ARG A 5 -22.01 43.52 69.03
N THR A 6 -21.94 44.28 67.94
CA THR A 6 -22.46 43.92 66.62
C THR A 6 -21.59 42.83 66.03
N ALA A 7 -22.14 41.64 65.82
CA ALA A 7 -21.46 40.55 65.13
C ALA A 7 -21.48 40.82 63.61
N ILE A 8 -20.31 41.09 63.04
CA ILE A 8 -20.11 41.19 61.59
C ILE A 8 -20.05 39.77 61.04
N ILE A 9 -21.13 39.31 60.41
CA ILE A 9 -21.15 38.05 59.65
C ILE A 9 -20.42 38.31 58.34
N ARG A 10 -19.19 37.79 58.21
CA ARG A 10 -18.46 37.72 56.94
C ARG A 10 -18.98 36.54 56.13
N THR A 11 -19.94 36.79 55.23
CA THR A 11 -20.33 35.82 54.22
C THR A 11 -19.27 35.79 53.12
N VAL A 12 -18.48 34.71 53.07
CA VAL A 12 -17.56 34.43 51.96
C VAL A 12 -18.39 33.88 50.80
N LEU A 13 -18.64 34.70 49.79
CA LEU A 13 -19.25 34.26 48.53
C LEU A 13 -18.23 33.37 47.78
N SER A 14 -18.45 32.07 47.80
CA SER A 14 -17.67 31.11 47.00
C SER A 14 -18.20 31.09 45.57
N SER A 15 -17.47 31.69 44.65
CA SER A 15 -17.72 31.59 43.21
C SER A 15 -17.39 30.17 42.74
N ALA A 16 -18.41 29.33 42.55
CA ALA A 16 -18.27 28.05 41.87
C ALA A 16 -18.06 28.30 40.36
N ALA A 17 -16.81 28.18 39.90
CA ALA A 17 -16.49 28.19 38.48
C ALA A 17 -17.03 26.90 37.83
N LEU A 18 -18.04 27.04 36.97
CA LEU A 18 -18.53 25.98 36.09
C LEU A 18 -17.47 25.73 34.99
N LEU A 19 -16.59 24.74 35.20
CA LEU A 19 -15.78 24.20 34.13
C LEU A 19 -16.67 23.34 33.23
N SER A 20 -17.10 23.91 32.10
CA SER A 20 -17.71 23.17 31.01
C SER A 20 -16.67 22.23 30.40
N THR A 21 -16.66 20.98 30.83
CA THR A 21 -15.93 19.90 30.15
C THR A 21 -16.59 19.64 28.80
N GLY A 22 -16.02 20.20 27.74
CA GLY A 22 -16.36 19.83 26.37
C GLY A 22 -15.98 18.38 26.14
N VAL A 23 -16.98 17.49 26.08
CA VAL A 23 -16.78 16.11 25.65
C VAL A 23 -16.48 16.14 24.16
N LEU A 24 -15.22 15.94 23.78
CA LEU A 24 -14.83 15.61 22.41
C LEU A 24 -15.39 14.21 22.11
N THR A 25 -16.60 14.14 21.56
CA THR A 25 -17.09 12.93 20.92
C THR A 25 -16.31 12.74 19.62
N THR A 26 -15.29 11.88 19.65
CA THR A 26 -14.71 11.31 18.45
C THR A 26 -15.80 10.55 17.71
N ARG A 27 -16.23 11.10 16.57
CA ARG A 27 -17.16 10.43 15.66
C ARG A 27 -16.38 9.32 14.96
N THR A 28 -16.33 8.14 15.56
CA THR A 28 -15.95 6.93 14.82
C THR A 28 -16.95 6.76 13.69
N ALA A 29 -16.50 6.98 12.46
CA ALA A 29 -17.27 6.66 11.28
C ALA A 29 -17.64 5.17 11.37
N LYS A 30 -18.94 4.87 11.45
CA LYS A 30 -19.43 3.51 11.32
C LYS A 30 -19.08 3.06 9.90
N ALA A 31 -18.15 2.13 9.77
CA ALA A 31 -17.93 1.43 8.52
C ALA A 31 -19.31 0.92 8.04
N GLY A 32 -19.65 1.19 6.79
CA GLY A 32 -20.81 0.56 6.15
C GLY A 32 -20.67 -0.97 6.17
N PRO A 33 -21.67 -1.72 5.69
CA PRO A 33 -21.49 -3.16 5.53
C PRO A 33 -20.21 -3.42 4.74
N GLU A 34 -19.29 -4.17 5.35
CA GLU A 34 -18.04 -4.56 4.71
C GLU A 34 -18.41 -5.42 3.51
N LEU A 35 -18.05 -4.94 2.32
CA LEU A 35 -18.30 -5.69 1.09
C LEU A 35 -17.40 -6.93 1.10
N ASP A 36 -17.96 -8.08 0.75
CA ASP A 36 -17.17 -9.29 0.54
C ASP A 36 -16.35 -9.14 -0.76
N GLY A 37 -15.03 -9.02 -0.62
CA GLY A 37 -14.14 -8.82 -1.77
C GLY A 37 -14.14 -10.00 -2.75
N ALA A 38 -14.48 -11.22 -2.30
CA ALA A 38 -14.64 -12.36 -3.20
C ALA A 38 -15.84 -12.16 -4.14
N THR A 39 -16.98 -11.73 -3.59
CA THR A 39 -18.16 -11.36 -4.37
C THR A 39 -17.87 -10.20 -5.32
N VAL A 40 -17.22 -9.13 -4.84
CA VAL A 40 -16.81 -7.98 -5.70
C VAL A 40 -15.94 -8.45 -6.87
N TYR A 41 -15.02 -9.40 -6.64
CA TYR A 41 -14.19 -9.97 -7.70
C TYR A 41 -15.01 -10.74 -8.73
N GLN A 42 -15.95 -11.58 -8.31
CA GLN A 42 -16.78 -12.35 -9.24
C GLN A 42 -17.65 -11.44 -10.12
N ASP A 43 -18.29 -10.43 -9.53
CA ASP A 43 -19.21 -9.53 -10.23
C ASP A 43 -18.50 -8.62 -11.25
N ASN A 44 -17.27 -8.19 -10.93
CA ASN A 44 -16.55 -7.19 -11.71
C ASN A 44 -15.41 -7.76 -12.57
N CYS A 45 -14.74 -8.83 -12.12
CA CYS A 45 -13.48 -9.30 -12.70
C CYS A 45 -13.60 -10.70 -13.34
N GLY A 46 -14.41 -11.60 -12.75
CA GLY A 46 -14.50 -13.02 -13.13
C GLY A 46 -14.89 -13.28 -14.58
N ARG A 47 -15.51 -12.30 -15.26
CA ARG A 47 -15.84 -12.38 -16.69
C ARG A 47 -14.62 -12.37 -17.62
N CYS A 48 -13.54 -11.70 -17.20
CA CYS A 48 -12.33 -11.47 -18.02
C CYS A 48 -11.07 -12.09 -17.39
N HIS A 49 -11.04 -12.22 -16.07
CA HIS A 49 -9.89 -12.74 -15.34
C HIS A 49 -10.29 -14.01 -14.60
N MET A 50 -9.44 -15.03 -14.73
CA MET A 50 -9.45 -16.14 -13.78
C MET A 50 -9.07 -15.62 -12.39
N PRO A 51 -9.60 -16.23 -11.31
CA PRO A 51 -9.25 -15.87 -9.95
C PRO A 51 -7.73 -15.79 -9.78
N ARG A 52 -7.24 -14.68 -9.25
CA ARG A 52 -5.81 -14.48 -8.97
C ARG A 52 -5.49 -14.96 -7.56
N THR A 53 -4.26 -15.43 -7.34
CA THR A 53 -3.83 -15.87 -6.01
C THR A 53 -3.31 -14.66 -5.23
N PRO A 54 -3.70 -14.43 -3.97
CA PRO A 54 -3.16 -13.33 -3.17
C PRO A 54 -1.62 -13.29 -3.11
N GLY A 55 -0.95 -14.44 -3.22
CA GLY A 55 0.51 -14.54 -3.28
C GLY A 55 1.16 -14.13 -4.61
N ASP A 56 0.40 -13.84 -5.67
CA ASP A 56 0.97 -13.47 -6.98
C ASP A 56 1.66 -12.10 -6.98
N LEU A 57 1.33 -11.23 -6.02
CA LEU A 57 1.89 -9.88 -5.86
C LEU A 57 1.98 -9.51 -4.37
N SER A 58 2.86 -8.55 -4.05
CA SER A 58 2.88 -7.91 -2.72
C SER A 58 1.60 -7.10 -2.48
N SER A 59 1.30 -6.72 -1.23
CA SER A 59 0.17 -5.83 -0.92
C SER A 59 0.24 -4.51 -1.71
N ALA A 60 1.44 -3.96 -1.90
CA ALA A 60 1.64 -2.77 -2.74
C ALA A 60 1.35 -3.04 -4.23
N GLY A 61 1.78 -4.20 -4.74
CA GLY A 61 1.48 -4.64 -6.11
C GLY A 61 -0.01 -4.83 -6.35
N TRP A 62 -0.72 -5.47 -5.41
CA TRP A 62 -2.18 -5.61 -5.48
C TRP A 62 -2.90 -4.27 -5.43
N ARG A 63 -2.46 -3.35 -4.57
CA ARG A 63 -3.02 -1.99 -4.51
C ARG A 63 -2.86 -1.26 -5.84
N ALA A 64 -1.70 -1.39 -6.50
CA ALA A 64 -1.46 -0.78 -7.82
C ALA A 64 -2.38 -1.37 -8.90
N VAL A 65 -2.51 -2.70 -8.95
CA VAL A 65 -3.42 -3.38 -9.88
C VAL A 65 -4.88 -3.00 -9.62
N ALA A 66 -5.31 -3.01 -8.36
CA ALA A 66 -6.66 -2.60 -7.97
C ALA A 66 -6.93 -1.14 -8.36
N PHE A 67 -5.93 -0.26 -8.31
CA PHE A 67 -6.10 1.14 -8.72
C PHE A 67 -6.29 1.28 -10.23
N HIS A 68 -5.52 0.51 -11.02
CA HIS A 68 -5.73 0.42 -12.45
C HIS A 68 -7.14 -0.10 -12.76
N MET A 69 -7.56 -1.18 -12.09
CA MET A 69 -8.89 -1.77 -12.26
C MET A 69 -10.02 -0.87 -11.79
N ARG A 70 -9.80 -0.01 -10.79
CA ARG A 70 -10.78 0.98 -10.38
C ARG A 70 -11.17 1.90 -11.53
N VAL A 71 -10.21 2.31 -12.33
CA VAL A 71 -10.46 3.18 -13.49
C VAL A 71 -11.05 2.39 -14.65
N THR A 72 -10.51 1.20 -14.96
CA THR A 72 -10.91 0.45 -16.16
C THR A 72 -12.19 -0.36 -15.99
N ALA A 73 -12.50 -0.81 -14.77
CA ALA A 73 -13.73 -1.54 -14.42
C ALA A 73 -14.75 -0.66 -13.69
N ASN A 74 -14.48 0.65 -13.56
CA ASN A 74 -15.36 1.64 -12.95
C ASN A 74 -15.81 1.28 -11.52
N LEU A 75 -14.86 0.84 -10.70
CA LEU A 75 -15.14 0.44 -9.31
C LEU A 75 -15.35 1.67 -8.43
N THR A 76 -16.29 1.56 -7.50
CA THR A 76 -16.43 2.49 -6.39
C THR A 76 -15.23 2.39 -5.44
N LYS A 77 -15.07 3.38 -4.55
CA LYS A 77 -14.01 3.30 -3.52
C LYS A 77 -14.21 2.08 -2.61
N ALA A 78 -15.45 1.76 -2.25
CA ALA A 78 -15.74 0.65 -1.35
C ALA A 78 -15.39 -0.70 -1.99
N GLU A 79 -15.70 -0.90 -3.27
CA GLU A 79 -15.31 -2.11 -4.02
C GLU A 79 -13.80 -2.22 -4.17
N PHE A 80 -13.12 -1.09 -4.44
CA PHE A 80 -11.66 -1.04 -4.45
C PHE A 80 -11.06 -1.47 -3.10
N ASP A 81 -11.56 -0.92 -1.98
CA ASP A 81 -11.05 -1.25 -0.64
C ASP A 81 -11.29 -2.74 -0.32
N ALA A 82 -12.45 -3.28 -0.68
CA ALA A 82 -12.80 -4.69 -0.47
C ALA A 82 -11.93 -5.64 -1.31
N LEU A 83 -11.65 -5.28 -2.57
CA LEU A 83 -10.74 -6.05 -3.42
C LEU A 83 -9.30 -6.02 -2.92
N GLU A 84 -8.84 -4.86 -2.42
CA GLU A 84 -7.50 -4.76 -1.85
C GLU A 84 -7.36 -5.66 -0.64
N ALA A 85 -8.36 -5.69 0.26
CA ALA A 85 -8.37 -6.58 1.41
C ALA A 85 -8.42 -8.07 1.01
N PHE A 86 -9.21 -8.42 -0.01
CA PHE A 86 -9.35 -9.79 -0.49
C PHE A 86 -8.12 -10.32 -1.22
N LEU A 87 -7.47 -9.48 -2.03
CA LEU A 87 -6.31 -9.86 -2.83
C LEU A 87 -4.99 -9.66 -2.09
N ALA A 88 -4.95 -8.87 -1.01
CA ALA A 88 -3.74 -8.72 -0.22
C ALA A 88 -3.28 -10.10 0.26
N PRO A 89 -2.00 -10.47 0.06
CA PRO A 89 -1.46 -11.64 0.73
C PRO A 89 -1.65 -11.46 2.24
N PRO A 90 -1.83 -12.56 3.00
CA PRO A 90 -1.81 -12.48 4.45
C PRO A 90 -0.56 -11.69 4.86
N PRO A 91 -0.63 -10.86 5.92
CA PRO A 91 0.50 -10.03 6.32
C PRO A 91 1.72 -10.92 6.34
N ALA A 92 2.70 -10.58 5.49
CA ALA A 92 3.92 -11.32 5.42
C ALA A 92 4.42 -11.39 6.85
N THR A 93 4.51 -12.60 7.41
CA THR A 93 5.61 -12.84 8.30
C THR A 93 6.80 -12.55 7.40
N ALA A 94 7.33 -11.33 7.51
CA ALA A 94 8.57 -11.00 6.84
C ALA A 94 9.51 -12.13 7.23
N GLU A 95 9.90 -12.98 6.28
CA GLU A 95 10.75 -14.11 6.60
C GLU A 95 11.98 -13.53 7.31
N PRO A 96 12.20 -13.84 8.60
CA PRO A 96 13.34 -13.31 9.32
C PRO A 96 14.58 -13.99 8.75
N GLY A 97 15.17 -13.39 7.71
CA GLY A 97 16.33 -13.96 7.02
C GLY A 97 16.46 -13.64 5.53
N ALA A 98 15.50 -12.97 4.88
CA ALA A 98 15.69 -12.55 3.49
C ALA A 98 16.80 -11.48 3.39
N THR A 99 18.03 -11.93 3.14
CA THR A 99 19.09 -11.08 2.61
C THR A 99 18.56 -10.37 1.36
N SER A 100 18.78 -9.06 1.24
CA SER A 100 18.33 -8.27 0.08
C SER A 100 18.77 -8.95 -1.21
N ARG A 101 17.82 -9.14 -2.14
CA ARG A 101 18.11 -9.80 -3.42
C ARG A 101 19.09 -8.92 -4.24
N PRO A 102 20.01 -9.50 -5.03
CA PRO A 102 20.94 -8.73 -5.86
C PRO A 102 20.24 -7.65 -6.70
N VAL A 103 19.08 -7.99 -7.27
CA VAL A 103 18.28 -7.06 -8.09
C VAL A 103 17.86 -5.77 -7.36
N GLU A 104 17.70 -5.81 -6.05
CA GLU A 104 17.23 -4.68 -5.23
C GLU A 104 18.27 -3.57 -5.09
N SER A 105 19.55 -3.86 -5.39
CA SER A 105 20.64 -2.89 -5.31
C SER A 105 20.61 -1.81 -6.39
N ASN A 106 19.83 -2.00 -7.47
CA ASN A 106 19.75 -1.05 -8.57
C ASN A 106 18.68 0.03 -8.31
N PRO A 107 19.04 1.32 -8.27
CA PRO A 107 18.10 2.39 -7.92
C PRO A 107 17.02 2.64 -8.98
N VAL A 108 17.32 2.40 -10.27
CA VAL A 108 16.32 2.52 -11.34
C VAL A 108 15.26 1.44 -11.18
N LEU A 109 15.68 0.20 -10.92
CA LEU A 109 14.78 -0.92 -10.68
C LEU A 109 13.95 -0.71 -9.42
N ALA A 110 14.59 -0.38 -8.30
CA ALA A 110 13.92 -0.17 -7.02
C ALA A 110 12.90 0.98 -7.08
N GLY A 111 13.27 2.09 -7.72
CA GLY A 111 12.42 3.27 -7.85
C GLY A 111 11.27 3.13 -8.84
N ASN A 112 11.33 2.19 -9.80
CA ASN A 112 10.36 2.12 -10.88
C ASN A 112 9.62 0.78 -10.96
N CYS A 113 10.32 -0.34 -10.81
CA CYS A 113 9.77 -1.67 -11.03
C CYS A 113 9.14 -2.23 -9.76
N LEU A 114 9.81 -2.07 -8.62
CA LEU A 114 9.35 -2.62 -7.33
C LEU A 114 8.11 -1.92 -6.75
N ARG A 115 7.69 -0.82 -7.39
CA ARG A 115 6.43 -0.14 -7.05
C ARG A 115 5.21 -0.95 -7.46
N CYS A 116 5.34 -1.83 -8.44
CA CYS A 116 4.25 -2.66 -8.98
C CYS A 116 4.54 -4.17 -8.93
N HIS A 117 5.81 -4.57 -8.84
CA HIS A 117 6.25 -5.96 -8.77
C HIS A 117 6.98 -6.21 -7.46
N ASP A 118 6.97 -7.45 -6.98
CA ASP A 118 7.94 -7.89 -5.98
C ASP A 118 9.31 -8.16 -6.63
N SER A 119 10.36 -8.12 -5.82
CA SER A 119 11.73 -8.36 -6.28
C SER A 119 12.01 -9.82 -6.65
N GLN A 120 11.30 -10.78 -6.04
CA GLN A 120 11.48 -12.21 -6.32
C GLN A 120 11.13 -12.51 -7.76
N ARG A 121 10.00 -12.01 -8.27
CA ARG A 121 9.59 -12.22 -9.67
C ARG A 121 10.66 -11.77 -10.67
N ILE A 122 11.35 -10.68 -10.36
CA ILE A 122 12.41 -10.15 -11.23
C ILE A 122 13.66 -11.02 -11.10
N GLN A 123 14.00 -11.43 -9.87
CA GLN A 123 15.10 -12.35 -9.60
C GLN A 123 14.91 -13.71 -10.29
N ASP A 124 13.72 -14.30 -10.23
CA ASP A 124 13.38 -15.55 -10.92
C ASP A 124 13.64 -15.45 -12.43
N ALA A 125 13.33 -14.30 -13.01
CA ALA A 125 13.55 -14.04 -14.43
C ALA A 125 15.04 -13.84 -14.77
N VAL A 126 15.84 -13.33 -13.83
CA VAL A 126 17.31 -13.25 -13.94
C VAL A 126 17.93 -14.64 -13.82
N ASP A 127 17.52 -15.41 -12.82
CA ASP A 127 18.00 -16.77 -12.56
C ASP A 127 17.62 -17.73 -13.70
N GLY A 128 16.48 -17.48 -14.35
CA GLY A 128 16.08 -18.14 -15.59
C GLY A 128 16.91 -17.81 -16.84
N GLY A 129 17.94 -16.95 -16.72
CA GLY A 129 18.93 -16.73 -17.77
C GLY A 129 18.45 -15.88 -18.96
N ARG A 130 17.49 -14.97 -18.75
CA ARG A 130 17.03 -14.05 -19.80
C ARG A 130 18.17 -13.24 -20.40
N THR A 131 18.20 -13.15 -21.73
CA THR A 131 19.21 -12.39 -22.45
C THR A 131 18.95 -10.88 -22.37
N MET A 132 19.95 -10.07 -22.74
CA MET A 132 19.76 -8.63 -22.88
C MET A 132 18.59 -8.28 -23.82
N ALA A 133 18.45 -8.99 -24.94
CA ALA A 133 17.36 -8.75 -25.90
C ALA A 133 15.97 -9.06 -25.30
N ASP A 134 15.87 -10.12 -24.49
CA ASP A 134 14.64 -10.47 -23.77
C ASP A 134 14.27 -9.40 -22.74
N TRP A 135 15.29 -8.86 -22.06
CA TRP A 135 15.12 -7.77 -21.09
C TRP A 135 14.72 -6.46 -21.74
N THR A 136 15.36 -6.04 -22.84
CA THR A 136 14.98 -4.84 -23.60
C THR A 136 13.50 -4.93 -24.02
N THR A 137 13.10 -6.05 -24.62
CA THR A 137 11.69 -6.29 -25.01
C THR A 137 10.74 -6.20 -23.81
N THR A 138 11.15 -6.73 -22.66
CA THR A 138 10.34 -6.70 -21.44
C THR A 138 10.20 -5.27 -20.90
N LEU A 139 11.29 -4.52 -20.81
CA LEU A 139 11.32 -3.15 -20.30
C LEU A 139 10.55 -2.19 -21.19
N ASP A 140 10.64 -2.33 -22.51
CA ASP A 140 9.85 -1.53 -23.46
C ASP A 140 8.35 -1.74 -23.27
N ARG A 141 7.92 -2.99 -23.07
CA ARG A 141 6.52 -3.27 -22.75
C ARG A 141 6.11 -2.67 -21.40
N MET A 142 6.99 -2.69 -20.40
CA MET A 142 6.69 -2.06 -19.10
C MET A 142 6.58 -0.55 -19.22
N ARG A 143 7.34 0.09 -20.12
CA ARG A 143 7.21 1.52 -20.44
C ARG A 143 5.84 1.82 -21.04
N THR A 144 5.34 0.96 -21.95
CA THR A 144 3.95 1.06 -22.47
C THR A 144 2.91 0.91 -21.36
N TYR A 145 3.18 0.08 -20.34
CA TYR A 145 2.29 -0.09 -19.18
C TYR A 145 2.46 0.98 -18.10
N GLY A 146 3.37 1.94 -18.28
CA GLY A 146 3.50 3.11 -17.42
C GLY A 146 4.73 3.14 -16.51
N ALA A 147 5.70 2.24 -16.68
CA ALA A 147 7.00 2.36 -16.03
C ALA A 147 7.71 3.64 -16.50
N ARG A 148 8.13 4.48 -15.54
CA ARG A 148 8.68 5.82 -15.81
C ARG A 148 10.21 5.79 -15.93
N ILE A 149 10.70 5.10 -16.95
CA ILE A 149 12.13 5.04 -17.28
C ILE A 149 12.36 5.53 -18.72
N THR A 150 13.49 6.20 -18.96
CA THR A 150 13.90 6.63 -20.32
C THR A 150 14.37 5.44 -21.16
N PRO A 151 14.42 5.55 -22.51
CA PRO A 151 15.03 4.51 -23.35
C PRO A 151 16.44 4.13 -22.89
N GLU A 152 17.27 5.13 -22.57
CA GLU A 152 18.66 4.93 -22.14
C GLU A 152 18.73 4.17 -20.82
N GLN A 153 17.87 4.53 -19.85
CA GLN A 153 17.75 3.79 -18.59
C GLN A 153 17.28 2.35 -18.80
N ALA A 154 16.40 2.11 -19.78
CA ALA A 154 15.95 0.76 -20.11
C ALA A 154 17.09 -0.07 -20.70
N ASP A 155 17.89 0.49 -21.60
CA ASP A 155 19.05 -0.19 -22.19
C ASP A 155 20.13 -0.52 -21.16
N GLU A 156 20.44 0.43 -20.29
CA GLU A 156 21.38 0.23 -19.18
C GLU A 156 20.89 -0.85 -18.21
N LEU A 157 19.60 -0.81 -17.85
CA LEU A 157 19.01 -1.78 -16.95
C LEU A 157 18.93 -3.18 -17.58
N ALA A 158 18.58 -3.29 -18.87
CA ALA A 158 18.57 -4.56 -19.59
C ALA A 158 19.95 -5.21 -19.63
N ARG A 159 20.98 -4.40 -19.90
CA ARG A 159 22.38 -4.87 -19.89
C ARG A 159 22.79 -5.35 -18.51
N TRP A 160 22.43 -4.61 -17.46
CA TRP A 160 22.75 -4.97 -16.08
C TRP A 160 22.05 -6.25 -15.62
N LEU A 161 20.74 -6.41 -15.90
CA LEU A 161 19.95 -7.59 -15.55
C LEU A 161 20.42 -8.87 -16.25
N ALA A 162 21.04 -8.75 -17.43
CA ALA A 162 21.58 -9.88 -18.17
C ALA A 162 22.94 -10.37 -17.65
N THR A 163 23.55 -9.69 -16.66
CA THR A 163 24.85 -10.10 -16.11
C THR A 163 24.71 -11.26 -15.13
N ASP A 164 25.66 -12.21 -15.15
CA ASP A 164 25.69 -13.33 -14.21
C ASP A 164 25.82 -12.88 -12.74
N ALA A 165 26.35 -11.67 -12.51
CA ALA A 165 26.47 -11.06 -11.18
C ALA A 165 25.13 -10.85 -10.48
N GLN A 166 24.02 -10.88 -11.22
CA GLN A 166 22.68 -10.73 -10.63
C GLN A 166 22.03 -12.06 -10.30
N ARG A 167 22.61 -13.21 -10.70
CA ARG A 167 22.02 -14.52 -10.43
C ARG A 167 22.22 -14.94 -8.98
N SER A 168 21.21 -15.58 -8.42
CA SER A 168 21.34 -16.32 -7.16
C SER A 168 22.14 -17.60 -7.46
N ASN A 169 23.34 -17.73 -6.88
CA ASN A 169 24.17 -18.96 -7.00
C ASN A 169 23.46 -20.21 -6.46
#